data_AF-A0A2G2C1P3-F1
#
_entry.id   AF-A0A2G2C1P3-F1
#
_cell.length_a   1.000
_cell.length_b   1.000
_cell.length_c   1.000
_cell.angle_alpha   90.00
_cell.angle_beta   90.00
_cell.angle_gamma   90.00
#
_symmetry.space_group_name_H-M   'P 1'
#
loop_
_entity.id
_entity.type
_entity.pdbx_description
1 polymer ?
#
loop_
_entity_poly.entity_id
_entity_poly.type
_entity_poly.pdbx_seq_one_letter_code
_entity_poly.pdbx_strand_id
1 'polypeptide(L)'
;AGGGGDNAASAIGMGVVKPGQAFVSLGTSGVLFAATPGYAAAPESALHSFCHALPDLWHQMGVILSATDSLNWLASVLNEDARTLTSDLDALQAPGRTIFMPYLGGERTPHNDANIRGGFLHLAHNTDRAALTRAVLEGVTHALRDSFDAMTQTGTKIDSLIAVGGGSKSDYWLKAIATSLNMPIQLPAAGDFGGALGAARLGRMAATGEGAELAVPPPISRTIEPDANLVDNFAEAHGRYADAYRAVKFLR
;
A
#
# COMPACT_ATOMS: atom_id res chain seq x y z
N ALA A 1 -0.41 23.25 17.39
CA ALA A 1 0.26 22.41 16.38
C ALA A 1 1.01 23.29 15.39
N GLY A 2 2.24 22.92 15.02
CA GLY A 2 3.08 23.68 14.05
C GLY A 2 2.86 23.31 12.58
N GLY A 3 1.90 22.43 12.28
CA GLY A 3 1.73 21.78 10.98
C GLY A 3 2.30 20.36 10.97
N GLY A 4 2.46 19.78 9.78
CA GLY A 4 3.04 18.45 9.56
C GLY A 4 3.38 18.24 8.09
N GLY A 5 4.27 17.28 7.80
CA GLY A 5 4.52 16.82 6.43
C GLY A 5 3.26 16.23 5.80
N ASP A 6 3.24 16.09 4.49
CA ASP A 6 2.07 15.64 3.72
C ASP A 6 1.48 14.30 4.19
N ASN A 7 2.30 13.29 4.49
CA ASN A 7 1.84 12.00 5.01
C ASN A 7 1.25 12.11 6.42
N ALA A 8 1.93 12.81 7.33
CA ALA A 8 1.44 13.01 8.70
C ALA A 8 0.17 13.86 8.73
N ALA A 9 0.08 14.89 7.89
CA ALA A 9 -1.13 15.68 7.71
C ALA A 9 -2.26 14.81 7.13
N SER A 10 -1.98 13.97 6.12
CA SER A 10 -2.97 13.06 5.57
C SER A 10 -3.48 12.05 6.60
N ALA A 11 -2.60 11.56 7.50
CA ALA A 11 -3.00 10.72 8.62
C ALA A 11 -4.00 11.44 9.56
N ILE A 12 -3.77 12.72 9.88
CA ILE A 12 -4.73 13.56 10.63
C ILE A 12 -6.06 13.69 9.87
N GLY A 13 -6.01 13.91 8.55
CA GLY A 13 -7.20 14.00 7.70
C GLY A 13 -8.04 12.72 7.72
N MET A 14 -7.38 11.56 7.72
CA MET A 14 -8.01 10.24 7.76
C MET A 14 -8.33 9.73 9.18
N GLY A 15 -7.97 10.48 10.22
CA GLY A 15 -8.16 10.06 11.62
C GLY A 15 -7.30 8.87 12.03
N VAL A 16 -6.15 8.69 11.38
CA VAL A 16 -5.11 7.72 11.73
C VAL A 16 -4.18 8.38 12.74
N VAL A 17 -4.60 8.37 14.01
CA VAL A 17 -3.98 9.14 15.12
C VAL A 17 -3.78 8.32 16.38
N LYS A 18 -3.96 7.00 16.31
CA LYS A 18 -3.73 6.07 17.41
C LYS A 18 -2.83 4.92 16.93
N PRO A 19 -1.97 4.39 17.81
CA PRO A 19 -1.24 3.15 17.55
C PRO A 19 -2.17 2.05 17.02
N GLY A 20 -1.72 1.31 16.00
CA GLY A 20 -2.55 0.27 15.37
C GLY A 20 -3.36 0.75 14.17
N GLN A 21 -3.57 2.06 14.03
CA GLN A 21 -4.25 2.61 12.87
C GLN A 21 -3.28 2.79 11.71
N ALA A 22 -3.71 2.40 10.52
CA ALA A 22 -2.93 2.50 9.30
C ALA A 22 -3.79 2.94 8.12
N PHE A 23 -3.11 3.43 7.08
CA PHE A 23 -3.71 3.57 5.76
C PHE A 23 -2.77 3.03 4.68
N VAL A 24 -3.35 2.54 3.59
CA VAL A 24 -2.66 2.25 2.34
C VAL A 24 -3.12 3.26 1.29
N SER A 25 -2.16 4.00 0.73
CA SER A 25 -2.39 4.90 -0.40
C SER A 25 -1.94 4.23 -1.68
N LEU A 26 -2.91 3.97 -2.57
CA LEU A 26 -2.68 3.45 -3.93
C LEU A 26 -2.67 4.62 -4.92
N GLY A 27 -1.64 5.46 -4.85
CA GLY A 27 -1.34 6.51 -5.82
C GLY A 27 -0.34 6.04 -6.88
N THR A 28 0.22 6.99 -7.64
CA THR A 28 1.33 6.73 -8.59
C THR A 28 2.41 5.89 -7.92
N SER A 29 2.86 6.35 -6.75
CA SER A 29 3.58 5.54 -5.77
C SER A 29 2.63 5.03 -4.69
N GLY A 30 2.97 3.89 -4.11
CA GLY A 30 2.24 3.28 -3.00
C GLY A 30 2.85 3.68 -1.66
N VAL A 31 2.01 3.92 -0.65
CA VAL A 31 2.46 4.12 0.73
C VAL A 31 1.63 3.25 1.67
N LEU A 32 2.29 2.44 2.48
CA LEU A 32 1.71 1.90 3.70
C LEU A 32 2.17 2.76 4.86
N PHE A 33 1.23 3.36 5.60
CA PHE A 33 1.51 4.20 6.75
C PHE A 33 0.89 3.56 7.99
N ALA A 34 1.62 3.50 9.10
CA ALA A 34 1.10 3.04 10.37
C ALA A 34 1.49 4.00 11.50
N ALA A 35 0.53 4.42 12.32
CA ALA A 35 0.80 5.16 13.54
C ALA A 35 1.34 4.22 14.62
N THR A 36 2.38 4.66 15.34
CA THR A 36 3.09 3.86 16.34
C THR A 36 3.21 4.62 17.67
N PRO A 37 3.23 3.92 18.83
CA PRO A 37 3.28 4.56 20.14
C PRO A 37 4.66 5.15 20.48
N GLY A 38 5.65 4.89 19.62
CA GLY A 38 7.03 5.29 19.83
C GLY A 38 7.85 5.10 18.56
N TYR A 39 9.10 5.55 18.63
CA TYR A 39 10.07 5.34 17.56
C TYR A 39 10.37 3.84 17.41
N ALA A 40 10.07 3.30 16.23
CA ALA A 40 10.39 1.94 15.84
C ALA A 40 10.99 2.01 14.43
N ALA A 41 12.27 1.69 14.29
CA ALA A 41 12.99 1.83 13.02
C ALA A 41 13.56 0.50 12.55
N ALA A 42 13.56 0.32 11.24
CA ALA A 42 14.20 -0.78 10.52
C ALA A 42 14.90 -0.21 9.27
N PRO A 43 16.01 0.54 9.44
CA PRO A 43 16.73 1.13 8.31
C PRO A 43 17.24 0.08 7.32
N GLU A 44 17.54 -1.13 7.79
CA GLU A 44 17.92 -2.29 6.96
C GLU A 44 16.83 -2.75 5.99
N SER A 45 15.56 -2.52 6.33
CA SER A 45 14.41 -2.76 5.44
C SER A 45 13.94 -1.48 4.75
N ALA A 46 14.75 -0.41 4.77
CA ALA A 46 14.41 0.88 4.17
C ALA A 46 13.06 1.46 4.64
N LEU A 47 12.62 1.08 5.85
CA LEU A 47 11.38 1.59 6.43
C LEU A 47 11.65 2.98 7.01
N HIS A 48 10.78 3.93 6.70
CA HIS A 48 10.86 5.26 7.29
C HIS A 48 10.16 5.31 8.64
N SER A 49 10.74 6.02 9.59
CA SER A 49 10.18 6.24 10.92
C SER A 49 10.34 7.69 11.31
N PHE A 50 9.23 8.39 11.48
CA PHE A 50 9.19 9.84 11.76
C PHE A 50 8.25 10.16 12.92
N CYS A 51 8.42 11.34 13.51
CA CYS A 51 7.45 11.87 14.46
C CYS A 51 6.10 12.08 13.75
N HIS A 52 5.00 11.79 14.44
CA HIS A 52 3.68 12.18 13.99
C HIS A 52 3.46 13.69 14.18
N ALA A 53 2.41 14.24 13.56
CA ALA A 53 1.99 15.63 13.79
C ALA A 53 1.35 15.85 15.19
N LEU A 54 1.19 14.79 16.00
CA LEU A 54 0.65 14.83 17.36
C LEU A 54 1.76 14.52 18.37
N PRO A 55 1.70 15.10 19.59
CA PRO A 55 2.65 14.79 20.65
C PRO A 55 2.60 13.31 21.02
N ASP A 56 3.75 12.78 21.46
CA ASP A 56 3.92 11.40 21.95
C ASP A 56 3.47 10.31 20.97
N LEU A 57 3.43 10.64 19.67
CA LEU A 57 3.04 9.72 18.61
C LEU A 57 4.07 9.74 17.49
N TRP A 58 4.30 8.56 16.91
CA TRP A 58 5.22 8.35 15.80
C TRP A 58 4.47 7.68 14.65
N HIS A 59 5.14 7.56 13.50
CA HIS A 59 4.63 6.74 12.43
C HIS A 59 5.75 6.07 11.63
N GLN A 60 5.39 4.96 11.01
CA GLN A 60 6.21 4.27 10.03
C GLN A 60 5.63 4.43 8.62
N MET A 61 6.50 4.39 7.61
CA MET A 61 6.09 4.35 6.21
C MET A 61 6.93 3.37 5.42
N GLY A 62 6.24 2.42 4.78
CA GLY A 62 6.77 1.62 3.69
C GLY A 62 6.37 2.25 2.37
N VAL A 63 7.31 2.36 1.43
CA VAL A 63 7.07 3.06 0.17
C VAL A 63 7.41 2.19 -1.03
N ILE A 64 6.43 2.09 -1.91
CA ILE A 64 6.46 1.36 -3.18
C ILE A 64 6.57 2.41 -4.28
N LEU A 65 7.69 2.45 -5.00
CA LEU A 65 7.97 3.55 -5.94
C LEU A 65 7.00 3.59 -7.12
N SER A 66 6.57 2.43 -7.62
CA SER A 66 5.57 2.31 -8.68
C SER A 66 4.41 1.43 -8.23
N ALA A 67 3.29 2.05 -7.84
CA ALA A 67 2.05 1.34 -7.50
C ALA A 67 1.05 1.43 -8.66
N THR A 68 0.19 2.45 -8.72
CA THR A 68 -0.70 2.61 -9.89
C THR A 68 0.09 2.95 -11.16
N ASP A 69 1.31 3.47 -11.01
CA ASP A 69 2.21 3.69 -12.14
C ASP A 69 2.55 2.39 -12.88
N SER A 70 2.69 1.25 -12.18
CA SER A 70 2.89 -0.04 -12.83
C SER A 70 1.68 -0.48 -13.67
N LEU A 71 0.47 -0.22 -13.18
CA LEU A 71 -0.75 -0.50 -13.93
C LEU A 71 -0.88 0.44 -15.14
N ASN A 72 -0.57 1.73 -14.97
CA ASN A 72 -0.56 2.70 -16.06
C ASN A 72 0.49 2.37 -17.12
N TRP A 73 1.66 1.89 -16.72
CA TRP A 73 2.68 1.39 -17.63
C TRP A 73 2.16 0.22 -18.47
N LEU A 74 1.54 -0.79 -17.83
CA LEU A 74 0.96 -1.92 -18.56
C LEU A 74 -0.15 -1.45 -19.51
N ALA A 75 -1.03 -0.57 -19.05
CA ALA A 75 -2.09 0.02 -19.86
C ALA A 75 -1.52 0.73 -21.11
N SER A 76 -0.47 1.51 -20.95
CA SER A 76 0.23 2.15 -22.07
C SER A 76 0.84 1.13 -23.04
N VAL A 77 1.44 0.04 -22.55
CA VAL A 77 2.03 -1.01 -23.41
C VAL A 77 0.96 -1.73 -24.22
N LEU A 78 -0.22 -1.94 -23.63
CA LEU A 78 -1.34 -2.60 -24.28
C LEU A 78 -2.21 -1.65 -25.11
N ASN A 79 -1.93 -0.33 -25.07
CA ASN A 79 -2.75 0.71 -25.67
C ASN A 79 -4.21 0.69 -25.16
N GLU A 80 -4.36 0.56 -23.85
CA GLU A 80 -5.64 0.52 -23.13
C GLU A 80 -5.67 1.51 -21.96
N ASP A 81 -6.82 1.63 -21.29
CA ASP A 81 -6.99 2.38 -20.05
C ASP A 81 -6.87 1.47 -18.82
N ALA A 82 -6.22 1.94 -17.76
CA ALA A 82 -6.02 1.20 -16.52
C ALA A 82 -7.34 0.78 -15.85
N ARG A 83 -8.40 1.58 -15.98
CA ARG A 83 -9.73 1.22 -15.50
C ARG A 83 -10.28 0.04 -16.29
N THR A 84 -10.16 0.04 -17.61
CA THR A 84 -10.61 -1.08 -18.45
C THR A 84 -9.91 -2.37 -18.07
N LEU A 85 -8.59 -2.33 -17.91
CA LEU A 85 -7.82 -3.50 -17.48
C LEU A 85 -8.33 -4.07 -16.15
N THR A 86 -8.68 -3.21 -15.19
CA THR A 86 -9.14 -3.64 -13.86
C THR A 86 -10.63 -3.99 -13.81
N SER A 87 -11.48 -3.40 -14.65
CA SER A 87 -12.91 -3.70 -14.73
C SER A 87 -13.20 -5.02 -15.44
N ASP A 88 -12.30 -5.43 -16.33
CA ASP A 88 -12.44 -6.66 -17.11
C ASP A 88 -11.93 -7.90 -16.34
N LEU A 89 -11.46 -7.72 -15.11
CA LEU A 89 -11.13 -8.82 -14.21
C LEU A 89 -12.39 -9.35 -13.53
N ASP A 90 -12.53 -10.67 -13.51
CA ASP A 90 -13.54 -11.38 -12.71
C ASP A 90 -13.21 -11.33 -11.20
N ALA A 91 -13.85 -12.17 -10.40
CA ALA A 91 -13.52 -12.35 -8.99
C ALA A 91 -12.03 -12.68 -8.77
N LEU A 92 -11.54 -12.39 -7.54
CA LEU A 92 -10.18 -12.72 -7.14
C LEU A 92 -9.87 -14.20 -7.38
N GLN A 93 -8.69 -14.49 -7.92
CA GLN A 93 -8.23 -15.84 -8.22
C GLN A 93 -6.95 -16.15 -7.45
N ALA A 94 -6.60 -17.44 -7.32
CA ALA A 94 -5.29 -17.82 -6.82
C ALA A 94 -4.19 -17.26 -7.75
N PRO A 95 -3.12 -16.65 -7.22
CA PRO A 95 -2.04 -16.11 -8.05
C PRO A 95 -1.42 -17.19 -8.94
N GLY A 96 -1.19 -16.81 -10.20
CA GLY A 96 -0.62 -17.71 -11.20
C GLY A 96 0.90 -17.92 -11.05
N ARG A 97 1.51 -18.47 -12.10
CA ARG A 97 2.97 -18.63 -12.19
C ARG A 97 3.67 -17.35 -12.65
N THR A 98 2.99 -16.50 -13.41
CA THR A 98 3.55 -15.23 -13.91
C THR A 98 3.77 -14.29 -12.74
N ILE A 99 4.99 -13.78 -12.62
CA ILE A 99 5.38 -12.84 -11.58
C ILE A 99 5.67 -11.50 -12.23
N PHE A 100 5.12 -10.42 -11.67
CA PHE A 100 5.52 -9.07 -12.02
C PHE A 100 6.30 -8.44 -10.87
N MET A 101 7.48 -7.89 -11.19
CA MET A 101 8.28 -7.10 -10.25
C MET A 101 8.00 -5.62 -10.51
N PRO A 102 7.37 -4.87 -9.58
CA PRO A 102 6.91 -3.50 -9.79
C PRO A 102 8.01 -2.44 -9.73
N TYR A 103 9.27 -2.80 -9.97
CA TYR A 103 10.42 -1.94 -9.70
C TYR A 103 10.81 -1.05 -10.89
N LEU A 104 9.82 -0.47 -11.59
CA LEU A 104 10.05 0.28 -12.84
C LEU A 104 11.04 1.45 -12.65
N GLY A 105 11.02 2.09 -11.47
CA GLY A 105 11.95 3.15 -11.06
C GLY A 105 13.02 2.72 -10.07
N GLY A 106 13.30 1.42 -9.93
CA GLY A 106 13.95 0.87 -8.73
C GLY A 106 12.94 0.63 -7.61
N GLU A 107 13.42 0.36 -6.40
CA GLU A 107 12.55 0.22 -5.24
C GLU A 107 13.16 0.75 -3.96
N ARG A 108 12.31 1.24 -3.06
CA ARG A 108 12.69 1.73 -1.75
C ARG A 108 12.45 0.68 -0.66
N THR A 109 11.22 0.45 -0.22
CA THR A 109 10.96 -0.56 0.81
C THR A 109 10.68 -1.90 0.13
N PRO A 110 11.34 -3.02 0.52
CA PRO A 110 12.32 -3.14 1.60
C PRO A 110 13.79 -3.08 1.16
N HIS A 111 14.05 -2.85 -0.13
CA HIS A 111 15.34 -3.17 -0.77
C HIS A 111 16.39 -2.06 -0.79
N ASN A 112 15.95 -0.80 -0.76
CA ASN A 112 16.72 0.41 -1.05
C ASN A 112 17.63 0.27 -2.26
N ASP A 113 17.04 -0.15 -3.39
CA ASP A 113 17.75 -0.51 -4.60
C ASP A 113 17.31 0.40 -5.76
N ALA A 114 18.08 1.44 -6.04
CA ALA A 114 17.78 2.42 -7.12
C ALA A 114 17.90 1.84 -8.54
N ASN A 115 18.23 0.56 -8.64
CA ASN A 115 19.12 0.04 -9.64
C ASN A 115 18.48 -1.20 -10.28
N ILE A 116 17.82 -2.02 -9.47
CA ILE A 116 16.83 -3.03 -9.90
C ILE A 116 15.77 -2.41 -10.82
N ARG A 117 15.22 -3.20 -11.74
CA ARG A 117 14.17 -2.77 -12.67
C ARG A 117 12.99 -3.73 -12.67
N GLY A 118 11.84 -3.24 -13.11
CA GLY A 118 10.64 -4.05 -13.22
C GLY A 118 10.74 -5.07 -14.36
N GLY A 119 9.90 -6.10 -14.29
CA GLY A 119 9.89 -7.16 -15.30
C GLY A 119 8.85 -8.22 -15.02
N PHE A 120 8.49 -8.94 -16.08
CA PHE A 120 7.68 -10.16 -15.99
C PHE A 120 8.57 -11.39 -16.02
N LEU A 121 8.30 -12.34 -15.13
CA LEU A 121 8.92 -13.65 -15.13
C LEU A 121 7.85 -14.73 -15.38
N HIS A 122 8.30 -15.87 -15.91
CA HIS A 122 7.45 -17.05 -16.14
C HIS A 122 6.23 -16.78 -17.03
N LEU A 123 6.41 -16.03 -18.12
CA LEU A 123 5.43 -15.96 -19.20
C LEU A 123 5.32 -17.32 -19.90
N ALA A 124 4.10 -17.68 -20.29
CA ALA A 124 3.79 -18.88 -21.06
C ALA A 124 2.89 -18.52 -22.25
N HIS A 125 2.71 -19.45 -23.20
CA HIS A 125 1.87 -19.22 -24.38
C HIS A 125 0.41 -18.82 -24.05
N ASN A 126 -0.07 -19.18 -22.87
CA ASN A 126 -1.40 -18.87 -22.37
C ASN A 126 -1.43 -17.65 -21.42
N THR A 127 -0.32 -16.92 -21.26
CA THR A 127 -0.33 -15.67 -20.50
C THR A 127 -1.03 -14.59 -21.33
N ASP A 128 -2.33 -14.42 -21.05
CA ASP A 128 -3.18 -13.45 -21.72
C ASP A 128 -3.16 -12.07 -21.05
N ARG A 129 -3.94 -11.14 -21.61
CA ARG A 129 -4.09 -9.78 -21.09
C ARG A 129 -4.49 -9.77 -19.61
N ALA A 130 -5.47 -10.57 -19.23
CA ALA A 130 -5.99 -10.63 -17.87
C ALA A 130 -4.95 -11.18 -16.88
N ALA A 131 -4.17 -12.20 -17.28
CA ALA A 131 -3.07 -12.74 -16.49
C ALA A 131 -1.95 -11.72 -16.28
N LEU A 132 -1.61 -10.92 -17.29
CA LEU A 132 -0.65 -9.82 -17.14
C LEU A 132 -1.18 -8.74 -16.18
N THR A 133 -2.45 -8.34 -16.32
CA THR A 133 -3.07 -7.38 -15.40
C THR A 133 -3.06 -7.89 -13.97
N ARG A 134 -3.54 -9.12 -13.74
CA ARG A 134 -3.52 -9.76 -12.41
C ARG A 134 -2.11 -9.77 -11.82
N ALA A 135 -1.11 -10.21 -12.59
CA ALA A 135 0.28 -10.24 -12.15
C ALA A 135 0.78 -8.85 -11.74
N VAL A 136 0.42 -7.77 -12.44
CA VAL A 136 0.79 -6.40 -12.04
C VAL A 136 0.17 -5.99 -10.70
N LEU A 137 -1.13 -6.23 -10.52
CA LEU A 137 -1.82 -5.92 -9.26
C LEU A 137 -1.27 -6.74 -8.09
N GLU A 138 -1.00 -8.03 -8.33
CA GLU A 138 -0.40 -8.98 -7.38
C GLU A 138 1.05 -8.57 -7.04
N GLY A 139 1.85 -8.16 -8.02
CA GLY A 139 3.23 -7.70 -7.79
C GLY A 139 3.32 -6.47 -6.89
N VAL A 140 2.44 -5.48 -7.08
CA VAL A 140 2.34 -4.32 -6.17
C VAL A 140 1.78 -4.74 -4.80
N THR A 141 0.84 -5.69 -4.78
CA THR A 141 0.31 -6.27 -3.54
C THR A 141 1.41 -6.98 -2.73
N HIS A 142 2.34 -7.66 -3.40
CA HIS A 142 3.50 -8.29 -2.77
C HIS A 142 4.51 -7.25 -2.26
N ALA A 143 4.75 -6.15 -2.98
CA ALA A 143 5.56 -5.04 -2.46
C ALA A 143 4.94 -4.36 -1.22
N LEU A 144 3.61 -4.26 -1.18
CA LEU A 144 2.88 -3.82 0.01
C LEU A 144 3.01 -4.83 1.16
N ARG A 145 2.97 -6.13 0.84
CA ARG A 145 3.21 -7.20 1.82
C ARG A 145 4.62 -7.13 2.41
N ASP A 146 5.64 -6.88 1.59
CA ASP A 146 7.00 -6.64 2.07
C ASP A 146 7.07 -5.46 3.06
N SER A 147 6.38 -4.36 2.74
CA SER A 147 6.29 -3.19 3.64
C SER A 147 5.57 -3.52 4.94
N PHE A 148 4.48 -4.30 4.87
CA PHE A 148 3.72 -4.75 6.04
C PHE A 148 4.55 -5.67 6.93
N ASP A 149 5.24 -6.65 6.34
CA ASP A 149 6.11 -7.57 7.07
C ASP A 149 7.29 -6.81 7.72
N ALA A 150 7.88 -5.85 7.01
CA ALA A 150 8.93 -4.97 7.58
C ALA A 150 8.42 -4.17 8.78
N MET A 151 7.21 -3.60 8.73
CA MET A 151 6.61 -2.92 9.88
C MET A 151 6.36 -3.88 11.06
N THR A 152 5.73 -5.03 10.79
CA THR A 152 5.38 -5.99 11.86
C THR A 152 6.60 -6.59 12.55
N GLN A 153 7.72 -6.77 11.83
CA GLN A 153 9.00 -7.20 12.41
C GLN A 153 9.56 -6.22 13.43
N THR A 154 9.21 -4.93 13.35
CA THR A 154 9.58 -3.93 14.37
C THR A 154 8.67 -3.95 15.62
N GLY A 155 7.68 -4.84 15.65
CA GLY A 155 6.68 -4.92 16.72
C GLY A 155 5.44 -4.05 16.49
N THR A 156 5.37 -3.32 15.36
CA THR A 156 4.17 -2.57 14.97
C THR A 156 3.02 -3.53 14.71
N LYS A 157 1.91 -3.33 15.43
CA LYS A 157 0.64 -3.98 15.14
C LYS A 157 -0.18 -3.05 14.27
N ILE A 158 -0.88 -3.62 13.29
CA ILE A 158 -1.86 -2.90 12.48
C ILE A 158 -3.20 -3.57 12.75
N ASP A 159 -4.13 -2.82 13.34
CA ASP A 159 -5.44 -3.31 13.76
C ASP A 159 -6.54 -2.86 12.78
N SER A 160 -6.31 -1.77 12.05
CA SER A 160 -7.23 -1.26 11.05
C SER A 160 -6.47 -0.63 9.88
N LEU A 161 -6.88 -0.94 8.65
CA LEU A 161 -6.27 -0.42 7.43
C LEU A 161 -7.31 0.26 6.55
N ILE A 162 -7.15 1.57 6.32
CA ILE A 162 -7.99 2.33 5.38
C ILE A 162 -7.32 2.39 4.01
N ALA A 163 -8.04 2.14 2.92
CA ALA A 163 -7.53 2.32 1.57
C ALA A 163 -7.93 3.67 0.97
N VAL A 164 -6.96 4.36 0.37
CA VAL A 164 -7.13 5.61 -0.36
C VAL A 164 -6.32 5.60 -1.67
N GLY A 165 -6.46 6.65 -2.48
CA GLY A 165 -5.74 6.78 -3.76
C GLY A 165 -6.54 6.25 -4.96
N GLY A 166 -6.00 6.45 -6.17
CA GLY A 166 -6.69 6.07 -7.41
C GLY A 166 -6.93 4.56 -7.54
N GLY A 167 -5.98 3.74 -7.08
CA GLY A 167 -6.06 2.28 -7.15
C GLY A 167 -7.13 1.67 -6.24
N SER A 168 -7.59 2.39 -5.20
CA SER A 168 -8.65 1.90 -4.31
C SER A 168 -10.04 1.81 -4.97
N LYS A 169 -10.15 2.26 -6.22
CA LYS A 169 -11.36 2.08 -7.05
C LYS A 169 -11.47 0.68 -7.65
N SER A 170 -10.40 -0.14 -7.62
CA SER A 170 -10.43 -1.52 -8.09
C SER A 170 -10.77 -2.48 -6.95
N ASP A 171 -11.95 -3.10 -7.02
CA ASP A 171 -12.40 -4.09 -6.04
C ASP A 171 -11.50 -5.32 -6.02
N TYR A 172 -11.07 -5.77 -7.21
CA TYR A 172 -10.10 -6.86 -7.36
C TYR A 172 -8.82 -6.54 -6.59
N TRP A 173 -8.27 -5.34 -6.78
CA TRP A 173 -7.00 -4.96 -6.16
C TRP A 173 -7.12 -4.85 -4.64
N LEU A 174 -8.20 -4.24 -4.14
CA LEU A 174 -8.46 -4.20 -2.70
C LEU A 174 -8.61 -5.61 -2.11
N LYS A 175 -9.30 -6.52 -2.81
CA LYS A 175 -9.45 -7.91 -2.36
C LYS A 175 -8.10 -8.65 -2.36
N ALA A 176 -7.25 -8.41 -3.36
CA ALA A 176 -5.90 -8.97 -3.40
C ALA A 176 -5.04 -8.49 -2.22
N ILE A 177 -5.05 -7.18 -1.91
CA ILE A 177 -4.31 -6.62 -0.76
C ILE A 177 -4.86 -7.17 0.55
N ALA A 178 -6.19 -7.15 0.74
CA ALA A 178 -6.83 -7.67 1.96
C ALA A 178 -6.45 -9.14 2.20
N THR A 179 -6.51 -9.96 1.14
CA THR A 179 -6.16 -11.38 1.19
C THR A 179 -4.67 -11.61 1.46
N SER A 180 -3.79 -10.87 0.77
CA SER A 180 -2.34 -10.95 0.95
C SER A 180 -1.89 -10.56 2.37
N LEU A 181 -2.50 -9.51 2.94
CA LEU A 181 -2.20 -9.06 4.31
C LEU A 181 -2.97 -9.85 5.37
N ASN A 182 -3.92 -10.70 4.95
CA ASN A 182 -4.91 -11.36 5.80
C ASN A 182 -5.59 -10.38 6.77
N MET A 183 -6.04 -9.24 6.24
CA MET A 183 -6.59 -8.13 7.02
C MET A 183 -7.73 -7.45 6.28
N PRO A 184 -8.84 -7.10 6.96
CA PRO A 184 -9.91 -6.33 6.35
C PRO A 184 -9.44 -4.92 5.97
N ILE A 185 -9.85 -4.45 4.79
CA ILE A 185 -9.55 -3.09 4.31
C ILE A 185 -10.82 -2.24 4.32
N GLN A 186 -10.77 -1.12 5.03
CA GLN A 186 -11.86 -0.16 5.10
C GLN A 186 -11.76 0.82 3.94
N LEU A 187 -12.84 0.97 3.16
CA LEU A 187 -12.94 1.99 2.13
C LEU A 187 -13.84 3.14 2.62
N PRO A 188 -13.32 4.36 2.72
CA PRO A 188 -14.12 5.51 3.14
C PRO A 188 -15.19 5.86 2.11
N ALA A 189 -16.27 6.50 2.54
CA ALA A 189 -17.19 7.19 1.64
C ALA A 189 -16.46 8.26 0.84
N ALA A 190 -17.00 8.65 -0.32
CA ALA A 190 -16.38 9.68 -1.14
C ALA A 190 -16.28 11.01 -0.36
N GLY A 191 -15.09 11.62 -0.35
CA GLY A 191 -14.83 12.89 0.32
C GLY A 191 -13.35 13.26 0.28
N ASP A 192 -13.03 14.50 0.68
CA ASP A 192 -11.65 14.97 0.81
C ASP A 192 -11.18 14.81 2.26
N PHE A 193 -10.41 13.76 2.50
CA PHE A 193 -9.81 13.43 3.80
C PHE A 193 -8.29 13.51 3.77
N GLY A 194 -7.73 14.18 2.75
CA GLY A 194 -6.29 14.24 2.52
C GLY A 194 -5.57 15.24 3.42
N GLY A 195 -4.30 15.51 3.07
CA GLY A 195 -3.43 16.41 3.82
C GLY A 195 -3.98 17.83 4.01
N ALA A 196 -4.80 18.35 3.09
CA ALA A 196 -5.43 19.66 3.23
C ALA A 196 -6.41 19.72 4.42
N LEU A 197 -7.30 18.73 4.54
CA LEU A 197 -8.18 18.60 5.71
C LEU A 197 -7.36 18.40 7.00
N GLY A 198 -6.30 17.59 6.92
CA GLY A 198 -5.39 17.38 8.03
C GLY A 198 -4.71 18.66 8.52
N ALA A 199 -4.22 19.48 7.59
CA ALA A 199 -3.62 20.79 7.90
C ALA A 199 -4.65 21.74 8.53
N ALA A 200 -5.88 21.78 8.01
CA ALA A 200 -6.96 22.57 8.61
C ALA A 200 -7.29 22.12 10.04
N ARG A 201 -7.34 20.79 10.29
CA ARG A 201 -7.53 20.22 11.63
C ARG A 201 -6.39 20.58 12.57
N LEU A 202 -5.14 20.47 12.13
CA LEU A 202 -3.97 20.89 12.93
C LEU A 202 -4.02 22.39 13.25
N GLY A 203 -4.41 23.23 12.28
CA GLY A 203 -4.62 24.67 12.50
C GLY A 203 -5.68 24.94 13.58
N ARG A 204 -6.80 24.22 13.54
CA ARG A 204 -7.84 24.30 14.57
C ARG A 204 -7.32 23.87 15.94
N MET A 205 -6.67 22.72 16.06
CA MET A 205 -6.06 22.24 17.31
C MET A 205 -5.12 23.31 17.92
N ALA A 206 -4.33 23.98 17.06
CA ALA A 206 -3.44 25.05 17.50
C ALA A 206 -4.19 26.29 18.01
N ALA A 207 -5.28 26.67 17.35
CA ALA A 207 -6.05 27.87 17.65
C ALA A 207 -6.96 27.72 18.88
N THR A 208 -7.51 26.52 19.11
CA THR A 208 -8.51 26.29 20.16
C THR A 208 -7.97 25.54 21.37
N GLY A 209 -6.80 24.90 21.26
CA GLY A 209 -6.26 24.01 22.29
C GLY A 209 -6.92 22.63 22.34
N GLU A 210 -7.82 22.32 21.41
CA GLU A 210 -8.37 20.97 21.20
C GLU A 210 -7.26 20.01 20.73
N GLY A 211 -7.43 18.73 21.05
CA GLY A 211 -6.47 17.66 20.78
C GLY A 211 -6.83 16.77 19.61
N ALA A 212 -6.36 15.52 19.67
CA ALA A 212 -6.50 14.50 18.64
C ALA A 212 -7.95 14.10 18.36
N GLU A 213 -8.90 14.42 19.24
CA GLU A 213 -10.33 14.20 19.05
C GLU A 213 -10.91 14.88 17.80
N LEU A 214 -10.25 15.91 17.28
CA LEU A 214 -10.62 16.56 16.02
C LEU A 214 -10.26 15.74 14.77
N ALA A 215 -9.34 14.79 14.89
CA ALA A 215 -8.96 13.89 13.82
C ALA A 215 -9.93 12.71 13.73
N VAL A 216 -11.19 13.01 13.43
CA VAL A 216 -12.25 12.01 13.29
C VAL A 216 -12.04 11.21 11.99
N PRO A 217 -12.05 9.86 12.04
CA PRO A 217 -12.00 9.04 10.84
C PRO A 217 -13.17 9.30 9.89
N PRO A 218 -12.99 9.15 8.58
CA PRO A 218 -14.08 9.29 7.62
C PRO A 218 -15.15 8.19 7.84
N PRO A 219 -16.42 8.46 7.48
CA PRO A 219 -17.43 7.40 7.42
C PRO A 219 -16.97 6.29 6.47
N ILE A 220 -17.07 5.04 6.91
CA ILE A 220 -16.69 3.87 6.09
C ILE A 220 -17.86 3.47 5.21
N SER A 221 -17.64 3.43 3.89
CA SER A 221 -18.67 3.03 2.93
C SER A 221 -18.78 1.51 2.80
N ARG A 222 -17.64 0.81 2.85
CA ARG A 222 -17.57 -0.65 2.76
C ARG A 222 -16.29 -1.17 3.38
N THR A 223 -16.32 -2.42 3.81
CA THR A 223 -15.14 -3.17 4.25
C THR A 223 -14.90 -4.32 3.28
N ILE A 224 -13.67 -4.45 2.81
CA ILE A 224 -13.22 -5.55 1.95
C ILE A 224 -12.55 -6.59 2.83
N GLU A 225 -13.24 -7.68 3.08
CA GLU A 225 -12.69 -8.81 3.84
C GLU A 225 -11.65 -9.58 3.01
N PRO A 226 -10.64 -10.23 3.62
CA PRO A 226 -9.79 -11.19 2.91
C PRO A 226 -10.60 -12.35 2.31
N ASP A 227 -10.10 -13.00 1.25
CA ASP A 227 -10.62 -14.30 0.84
C ASP A 227 -9.85 -15.41 1.57
N ALA A 228 -10.49 -15.99 2.59
CA ALA A 228 -9.86 -17.02 3.43
C ALA A 228 -9.38 -18.24 2.62
N ASN A 229 -9.98 -18.55 1.47
CA ASN A 229 -9.58 -19.69 0.65
C ASN A 229 -8.31 -19.42 -0.17
N LEU A 230 -7.91 -18.15 -0.29
CA LEU A 230 -6.78 -17.72 -1.13
C LEU A 230 -5.60 -17.17 -0.30
N VAL A 231 -5.73 -17.02 1.02
CA VAL A 231 -4.66 -16.51 1.90
C VAL A 231 -3.37 -17.32 1.72
N ASP A 232 -3.46 -18.65 1.79
CA ASP A 232 -2.29 -19.52 1.64
C ASP A 232 -1.69 -19.44 0.23
N ASN A 233 -2.52 -19.30 -0.80
CA ASN A 233 -2.04 -19.12 -2.18
C ASN A 233 -1.30 -17.79 -2.36
N PHE A 234 -1.79 -16.71 -1.75
CA PHE A 234 -1.12 -15.40 -1.76
C PHE A 234 0.19 -15.42 -0.97
N ALA A 235 0.25 -16.13 0.16
CA ALA A 235 1.48 -16.32 0.93
C ALA A 235 2.53 -17.12 0.13
N GLU A 236 2.12 -18.20 -0.54
CA GLU A 236 3.03 -18.97 -1.41
C GLU A 236 3.54 -18.12 -2.58
N ALA A 237 2.66 -17.33 -3.20
CA ALA A 237 3.01 -16.43 -4.30
C ALA A 237 3.98 -15.33 -3.86
N HIS A 238 3.78 -14.76 -2.66
CA HIS A 238 4.71 -13.81 -2.06
C HIS A 238 6.10 -14.42 -1.82
N GLY A 239 6.17 -15.68 -1.38
CA GLY A 239 7.43 -16.42 -1.28
C GLY A 239 8.17 -16.51 -2.62
N ARG A 240 7.46 -16.88 -3.70
CA ARG A 240 8.02 -16.92 -5.06
C ARG A 240 8.46 -15.54 -5.55
N TYR A 241 7.70 -14.49 -5.23
CA TYR A 241 8.05 -13.10 -5.54
C TYR A 241 9.34 -12.66 -4.84
N ALA A 242 9.52 -13.02 -3.56
CA ALA A 242 10.73 -12.72 -2.81
C ALA A 242 11.96 -13.47 -3.36
N ASP A 243 11.79 -14.74 -3.77
CA ASP A 243 12.82 -15.51 -4.47
C ASP A 243 13.19 -14.88 -5.82
N ALA A 244 12.21 -14.43 -6.59
CA ALA A 244 12.42 -13.75 -7.86
C ALA A 244 13.28 -12.48 -7.69
N TYR A 245 13.02 -11.66 -6.67
CA TYR A 245 13.87 -10.51 -6.37
C TYR A 245 15.33 -10.93 -6.11
N ARG A 246 15.56 -11.93 -5.25
CA ARG A 246 16.92 -12.42 -4.93
C ARG A 246 17.67 -12.88 -6.18
N ALA A 247 16.99 -13.63 -7.04
CA ALA A 247 17.57 -14.14 -8.28
C ALA A 247 17.91 -13.01 -9.26
N VAL A 248 16.97 -12.10 -9.54
CA VAL A 248 17.19 -11.00 -10.49
C VAL A 248 18.24 -10.01 -9.98
N LYS A 249 18.28 -9.73 -8.67
CA LYS A 249 19.32 -8.90 -8.07
C LYS A 249 20.72 -9.45 -8.31
N PHE A 250 20.88 -10.77 -8.26
CA PHE A 250 22.18 -11.42 -8.49
C PHE A 250 22.64 -11.37 -9.95
N LEU A 251 21.71 -11.33 -10.90
CA LEU A 251 22.01 -11.31 -12.34
C LEU A 251 22.44 -9.92 -12.86
N ARG A 252 22.54 -8.93 -11.97
CA ARG A 252 22.78 -7.53 -12.30
C ARG A 252 24.24 -7.12 -12.09
#